data_AF-A0A7H9BRT0-F1
#
_entry.id   AF-A0A7H9BRT0-F1
#
_cell.length_a   1.000
_cell.length_b   1.000
_cell.length_c   1.000
_cell.angle_alpha   90.00
_cell.angle_beta   90.00
_cell.angle_gamma   90.00
#
_symmetry.space_group_name_H-M   'P 1'
#
loop_
_entity.id
_entity.type
_entity.pdbx_description
1 polymer ?
#
loop_
_entity_poly.entity_id
_entity_poly.type
_entity_poly.pdbx_seq_one_letter_code
_entity_poly.pdbx_strand_id
1 'polypeptide(L)'
;MTAPHTSTEAGGPATALPSTEYLALLEKAIPAGPWLSVQNHPTNACAHVLQDAAYAIEIATLYGGHDDVPAPSDGEPWADMPTRDATAEAIALLPALLREVLDRRAAEAGMRALLRAGCDLLAIESEALRDGISVNGVMCPCPEDQATVEAIREMEDWIASVKATLYPTTPTTEASHEE
;
A
#
# COMPACT_ATOMS: atom_id res chain seq x y z
N MET A 1 -9.41 41.81 19.86
CA MET A 1 -9.90 41.61 18.49
C MET A 1 -8.88 40.72 17.80
N THR A 2 -9.15 39.43 17.72
CA THR A 2 -8.21 38.41 17.19
C THR A 2 -8.63 38.13 15.76
N ALA A 3 -7.73 38.38 14.79
CA ALA A 3 -8.01 38.11 13.39
C ALA A 3 -8.08 36.60 13.15
N PRO A 4 -9.01 36.11 12.30
CA PRO A 4 -9.07 34.70 11.95
C PRO A 4 -7.90 34.32 11.05
N HIS A 5 -7.17 33.27 11.45
CA HIS A 5 -6.20 32.61 10.59
C HIS A 5 -6.94 31.85 9.49
N THR A 6 -6.83 32.32 8.25
CA THR A 6 -7.18 31.56 7.06
C THR A 6 -6.13 30.48 6.85
N SER A 7 -6.45 29.24 7.24
CA SER A 7 -5.69 28.07 6.80
C SER A 7 -5.83 27.94 5.28
N THR A 8 -4.79 28.33 4.56
CA THR A 8 -4.63 27.96 3.15
C THR A 8 -4.39 26.46 3.10
N GLU A 9 -5.40 25.68 2.69
CA GLU A 9 -5.22 24.28 2.34
C GLU A 9 -4.19 24.19 1.21
N ALA A 10 -2.96 23.85 1.57
CA ALA A 10 -1.91 23.54 0.63
C ALA A 10 -2.28 22.20 -0.05
N GLY A 11 -3.07 22.27 -1.11
CA GLY A 11 -3.30 21.19 -2.07
C GLY A 11 -2.02 20.87 -2.84
N GLY A 12 -0.99 20.39 -2.14
CA GLY A 12 0.20 19.82 -2.76
C GLY A 12 -0.19 18.62 -3.61
N PRO A 13 0.51 18.36 -4.73
CA PRO A 13 0.24 17.19 -5.55
C PRO A 13 0.39 15.93 -4.70
N ALA A 14 -0.63 15.09 -4.68
CA ALA A 14 -0.56 13.79 -4.02
C ALA A 14 0.62 13.01 -4.63
N THR A 15 1.69 12.85 -3.87
CA THR A 15 2.86 12.09 -4.33
C THR A 15 2.42 10.66 -4.56
N ALA A 16 2.62 10.15 -5.77
CA ALA A 16 2.29 8.76 -6.09
C ALA A 16 3.00 7.83 -5.09
N LEU A 17 2.27 6.80 -4.62
CA LEU A 17 2.86 5.82 -3.72
C LEU A 17 4.04 5.10 -4.41
N PRO A 18 5.12 4.79 -3.67
CA PRO A 18 6.27 4.09 -4.22
C PRO A 18 5.89 2.72 -4.81
N SER A 19 6.54 2.33 -5.90
CA SER A 19 6.34 1.03 -6.56
C SER A 19 6.79 -0.13 -5.67
N THR A 20 6.25 -1.34 -5.91
CA THR A 20 6.63 -2.55 -5.15
C THR A 20 8.11 -2.90 -5.35
N GLU A 21 8.63 -2.70 -6.56
CA GLU A 21 10.05 -2.90 -6.87
C GLU A 21 10.95 -1.96 -6.05
N TYR A 22 10.58 -0.68 -5.95
CA TYR A 22 11.32 0.27 -5.14
C TYR A 22 11.31 -0.10 -3.66
N LEU A 23 10.16 -0.51 -3.12
CA LEU A 23 10.06 -0.97 -1.73
C LEU A 23 10.90 -2.23 -1.48
N ALA A 24 10.96 -3.17 -2.41
CA ALA A 24 11.80 -4.36 -2.30
C ALA A 24 13.30 -4.05 -2.39
N LEU A 25 13.68 -3.03 -3.18
CA LEU A 25 15.05 -2.51 -3.20
C LEU A 25 15.40 -1.86 -1.86
N LEU A 26 14.50 -1.06 -1.29
CA LEU A 26 14.68 -0.48 0.04
C LEU A 26 14.82 -1.56 1.11
N GLU A 27 14.02 -2.62 1.09
CA GLU A 27 14.10 -3.70 2.08
C GLU A 27 15.48 -4.37 2.09
N LYS A 28 16.08 -4.55 0.90
CA LYS A 28 17.43 -5.13 0.77
C LYS A 28 18.54 -4.15 1.17
N ALA A 29 18.32 -2.85 0.99
CA ALA A 29 19.30 -1.82 1.30
C ALA A 29 19.32 -1.48 2.80
N ILE A 30 18.17 -1.61 3.47
CA ILE A 30 17.99 -1.29 4.87
C ILE A 30 18.46 -2.46 5.74
N PRO A 31 19.34 -2.25 6.75
CA PRO A 31 19.75 -3.30 7.66
C PRO A 31 18.56 -3.97 8.35
N ALA A 32 18.56 -5.30 8.40
CA ALA A 32 17.52 -6.05 9.08
C ALA A 32 17.43 -5.63 10.56
N GLY A 33 16.20 -5.46 11.04
CA GLY A 33 15.91 -5.19 12.45
C GLY A 33 16.08 -6.42 13.35
N PRO A 34 15.74 -6.31 14.65
CA PRO A 34 15.06 -5.16 15.25
C PRO A 34 15.96 -3.94 15.32
N TRP A 35 15.37 -2.75 15.17
CA TRP A 35 16.03 -1.51 15.52
C TRP A 35 15.54 -1.05 16.88
N LEU A 36 16.41 -0.39 17.63
CA LEU A 36 16.15 0.05 18.98
C LEU A 36 16.25 1.57 19.04
N SER A 37 15.15 2.20 19.46
CA SER A 37 15.18 3.58 19.94
C SER A 37 15.92 3.62 21.27
N VAL A 38 16.95 4.45 21.38
CA VAL A 38 17.75 4.57 22.61
C VAL A 38 17.71 5.99 23.15
N GLN A 39 17.59 6.13 24.47
CA GLN A 39 17.58 7.43 25.15
C GLN A 39 18.97 8.06 25.28
N ASN A 40 20.03 7.23 25.26
CA ASN A 40 21.41 7.71 25.25
C ASN A 40 21.80 8.05 23.81
N HIS A 41 22.11 9.30 23.53
CA HIS A 41 22.42 9.76 22.19
C HIS A 41 23.42 10.90 22.18
N PRO A 42 24.06 11.18 21.02
CA PRO A 42 24.97 12.31 20.88
C PRO A 42 24.31 13.64 21.27
N THR A 43 25.11 14.61 21.73
CA THR A 43 24.66 16.00 21.94
C THR A 43 23.93 16.52 20.69
N ASN A 44 22.77 17.17 20.90
CA ASN A 44 21.86 17.73 19.89
C ASN A 44 21.07 16.76 18.99
N ALA A 45 21.12 15.44 19.24
CA ALA A 45 20.29 14.50 18.50
C ALA A 45 18.81 14.50 18.97
N CYS A 46 17.89 14.47 18.00
CA CYS A 46 16.43 14.37 18.13
C CYS A 46 15.88 12.98 17.83
N ALA A 47 16.70 12.02 17.47
CA ALA A 47 16.36 10.61 17.48
C ALA A 47 17.67 9.85 17.36
N HIS A 48 17.77 8.72 18.04
CA HIS A 48 18.93 7.85 17.95
C HIS A 48 18.44 6.41 17.90
N VAL A 49 18.75 5.75 16.79
CA VAL A 49 18.30 4.41 16.48
C VAL A 49 19.51 3.53 16.22
N LEU A 50 19.59 2.42 16.95
CA LEU A 50 20.66 1.44 16.85
C LEU A 50 20.14 0.12 16.31
N GLN A 51 20.99 -0.63 15.61
CA GLN A 51 20.66 -2.00 15.18
C GLN A 51 20.67 -2.99 16.35
N ASP A 52 21.56 -2.81 17.31
CA ASP A 52 21.66 -3.63 18.51
C ASP A 52 22.26 -2.77 19.63
N ALA A 53 21.73 -2.93 20.85
CA ALA A 53 22.25 -2.30 22.05
C ALA A 53 23.70 -2.75 22.35
N ALA A 54 24.10 -3.95 21.91
CA ALA A 54 25.42 -4.52 22.16
C ALA A 54 26.51 -4.08 21.17
N TYR A 55 26.15 -3.81 19.91
CA TYR A 55 27.14 -3.61 18.83
C TYR A 55 27.21 -2.17 18.29
N ALA A 56 26.39 -1.25 18.80
CA ALA A 56 26.44 0.20 18.53
C ALA A 56 26.49 0.57 17.04
N ILE A 57 25.91 -0.24 16.16
CA ILE A 57 25.74 0.15 14.75
C ILE A 57 24.64 1.20 14.72
N GLU A 58 25.06 2.45 14.51
CA GLU A 58 24.18 3.60 14.34
C GLU A 58 23.42 3.46 13.02
N ILE A 59 22.09 3.39 13.11
CA ILE A 59 21.20 3.32 11.94
C ILE A 59 20.79 4.73 11.52
N ALA A 60 20.40 5.55 12.50
CA ALA A 60 20.00 6.92 12.26
C ALA A 60 20.22 7.77 13.51
N THR A 61 20.86 8.92 13.30
CA THR A 61 20.84 10.03 14.23
C THR A 61 20.25 11.24 13.53
N LEU A 62 19.12 11.74 14.02
CA LEU A 62 18.54 12.98 13.50
C LEU A 62 18.96 14.12 14.41
N TYR A 63 19.28 15.27 13.83
CA TYR A 63 19.55 16.50 14.57
C TYR A 63 18.44 17.50 14.25
N GLY A 64 17.93 18.20 15.25
CA GLY A 64 16.80 19.12 15.04
C GLY A 64 16.29 19.84 16.29
N GLY A 65 17.06 19.87 17.37
CA GLY A 65 16.69 20.63 18.56
C GLY A 65 16.70 22.12 18.18
N HIS A 66 15.74 22.89 18.68
CA HIS A 66 15.87 24.34 18.64
C HIS A 66 17.17 24.75 19.34
N ASP A 67 17.88 25.76 18.82
CA ASP A 67 19.14 26.28 19.38
C ASP A 67 19.03 26.64 20.88
N ASP A 68 17.80 26.84 21.38
CA ASP A 68 17.49 27.23 22.75
C ASP A 68 17.22 26.06 23.71
N VAL A 69 17.25 24.80 23.25
CA VAL A 69 17.07 23.64 24.13
C VAL A 69 18.41 23.28 24.76
N PRO A 70 18.58 23.37 26.10
CA PRO A 70 19.83 23.03 26.75
C PRO A 70 20.20 21.58 26.44
N ALA A 71 21.30 21.40 25.71
CA ALA A 71 21.80 20.08 25.41
C ALA A 71 22.51 19.53 26.67
N PRO A 72 22.11 18.35 27.17
CA PRO A 72 22.87 17.65 28.19
C PRO A 72 24.20 17.18 27.59
N SER A 73 25.15 16.87 28.47
CA SER A 73 26.47 16.41 28.06
C SER A 73 26.38 15.07 27.32
N ASP A 74 27.36 14.74 26.48
CA ASP A 74 27.41 13.42 25.84
C ASP A 74 27.27 12.29 26.87
N GLY A 75 26.29 11.41 26.65
CA GLY A 75 26.00 10.27 27.53
C GLY A 75 25.07 10.58 28.72
N GLU A 76 24.63 11.82 28.90
CA GLU A 76 23.58 12.17 29.86
C GLU A 76 22.19 12.00 29.21
N PRO A 77 21.22 11.42 29.94
CA PRO A 77 19.85 11.33 29.45
C PRO A 77 19.26 12.73 29.36
N TRP A 78 18.55 12.99 28.26
CA TRP A 78 17.74 14.19 28.14
C TRP A 78 16.55 14.14 29.11
N ALA A 79 15.99 15.32 29.40
CA ALA A 79 14.66 15.39 30.00
C ALA A 79 13.62 14.69 29.09
N ASP A 80 12.47 14.32 29.66
CA ASP A 80 11.39 13.68 28.92
C ASP A 80 10.99 14.53 27.69
N MET A 81 11.08 13.92 26.50
CA MET A 81 10.79 14.57 25.22
C MET A 81 9.88 13.67 24.36
N PRO A 82 8.56 13.65 24.63
CA PRO A 82 7.64 12.68 24.04
C PRO A 82 7.63 12.66 22.50
N THR A 83 7.69 13.82 21.85
CA THR A 83 7.72 13.92 20.37
C THR A 83 8.98 13.29 19.78
N ARG A 84 10.10 13.43 20.49
CA ARG A 84 11.41 12.92 20.08
C ARG A 84 11.43 11.40 20.14
N ASP A 85 11.00 10.87 21.28
CA ASP A 85 10.97 9.43 21.53
C ASP A 85 9.99 8.75 20.56
N ALA A 86 8.82 9.35 20.30
CA ALA A 86 7.89 8.88 19.28
C ALA A 86 8.50 8.87 17.86
N THR A 87 9.34 9.85 17.53
CA THR A 87 10.03 9.90 16.22
C THR A 87 11.05 8.77 16.09
N ALA A 88 11.87 8.56 17.13
CA ALA A 88 12.84 7.48 17.17
C ALA A 88 12.17 6.09 17.12
N GLU A 89 11.05 5.91 17.84
CA GLU A 89 10.22 4.71 17.76
C GLU A 89 9.65 4.49 16.36
N ALA A 90 9.11 5.53 15.72
CA ALA A 90 8.59 5.43 14.36
C ALA A 90 9.67 4.98 13.35
N ILE A 91 10.88 5.49 13.48
CA ILE A 91 12.02 5.07 12.66
C ILE A 91 12.40 3.63 12.95
N ALA A 92 12.44 3.24 14.23
CA ALA A 92 12.76 1.87 14.64
C ALA A 92 11.78 0.82 14.08
N LEU A 93 10.52 1.21 13.85
CA LEU A 93 9.50 0.35 13.24
C LEU A 93 9.62 0.20 11.72
N LEU A 94 10.44 1.02 11.05
CA LEU A 94 10.51 1.08 9.58
C LEU A 94 10.78 -0.29 8.91
N PRO A 95 11.70 -1.14 9.38
CA PRO A 95 11.93 -2.45 8.75
C PRO A 95 10.71 -3.37 8.83
N ALA A 96 9.98 -3.33 9.96
CA ALA A 96 8.79 -4.16 10.14
C ALA A 96 7.64 -3.67 9.26
N LEU A 97 7.40 -2.36 9.21
CA LEU A 97 6.38 -1.74 8.36
C LEU A 97 6.66 -1.98 6.88
N LEU A 98 7.92 -1.90 6.46
CA LEU A 98 8.30 -2.14 5.06
C LEU A 98 7.97 -3.58 4.63
N ARG A 99 8.30 -4.56 5.48
CA ARG A 99 7.97 -5.97 5.23
C ARG A 99 6.46 -6.20 5.19
N GLU A 100 5.74 -5.64 6.14
CA GLU A 100 4.27 -5.74 6.19
C GLU A 100 3.61 -5.18 4.91
N VAL A 101 4.09 -4.04 4.41
CA VAL A 101 3.59 -3.46 3.16
C VAL A 101 3.91 -4.37 1.96
N LEU A 102 5.11 -4.94 1.89
CA LEU A 102 5.50 -5.86 0.83
C LEU A 102 4.65 -7.14 0.86
N ASP A 103 4.45 -7.74 2.03
CA ASP A 103 3.62 -8.93 2.22
C ASP A 103 2.16 -8.67 1.81
N ARG A 104 1.60 -7.51 2.22
CA ARG A 104 0.24 -7.10 1.81
C ARG A 104 0.12 -6.95 0.30
N ARG A 105 1.10 -6.30 -0.35
CA ARG A 105 1.10 -6.14 -1.80
C ARG A 105 1.24 -7.48 -2.54
N ALA A 106 2.06 -8.38 -2.02
CA ALA A 106 2.19 -9.74 -2.56
C ALA A 106 0.87 -10.53 -2.42
N ALA A 107 0.21 -10.45 -1.26
CA ALA A 107 -1.09 -11.07 -1.04
C ALA A 107 -2.16 -10.51 -1.97
N GLU A 108 -2.22 -9.18 -2.14
CA GLU A 108 -3.14 -8.53 -3.07
C GLU A 108 -2.89 -8.97 -4.52
N ALA A 109 -1.63 -9.01 -4.95
CA ALA A 109 -1.26 -9.51 -6.27
C ALA A 109 -1.68 -10.98 -6.47
N GLY A 110 -1.50 -11.82 -5.45
CA GLY A 110 -1.96 -13.20 -5.45
C GLY A 110 -3.48 -13.33 -5.58
N MET A 111 -4.24 -12.56 -4.79
CA MET A 111 -5.71 -12.54 -4.88
C MET A 111 -6.19 -12.08 -6.27
N ARG A 112 -5.57 -11.04 -6.83
CA ARG A 112 -5.88 -10.58 -8.20
C ARG A 112 -5.58 -11.66 -9.24
N ALA A 113 -4.50 -12.42 -9.09
CA ALA A 113 -4.17 -13.52 -9.98
C ALA A 113 -5.19 -14.66 -9.89
N LEU A 114 -5.63 -15.02 -8.68
CA LEU A 114 -6.68 -16.02 -8.46
C LEU A 114 -8.01 -15.61 -9.08
N LEU A 115 -8.41 -14.34 -8.92
CA LEU A 115 -9.63 -13.81 -9.54
C LEU A 115 -9.57 -13.89 -11.07
N ARG A 116 -8.41 -13.56 -11.67
CA ARG A 116 -8.20 -13.72 -13.13
C ARG A 116 -8.34 -15.17 -13.58
N ALA A 117 -7.66 -16.09 -12.89
CA ALA A 117 -7.74 -17.51 -13.21
C ALA A 117 -9.18 -18.05 -13.07
N GLY A 118 -9.93 -17.59 -12.05
CA GLY A 118 -11.34 -17.91 -11.89
C GLY A 118 -12.21 -17.39 -13.04
N CYS A 119 -11.98 -16.16 -13.49
CA CYS A 119 -12.65 -15.63 -14.68
C CYS A 119 -12.36 -16.45 -15.93
N ASP A 120 -11.12 -16.86 -16.14
CA ASP A 120 -10.72 -17.66 -17.31
C ASP A 120 -11.40 -19.04 -17.28
N LEU A 121 -11.43 -19.69 -16.12
CA LEU A 121 -12.09 -20.99 -15.94
C LEU A 121 -13.60 -20.91 -16.16
N LEU A 122 -14.28 -19.90 -15.59
CA LEU A 122 -15.72 -19.73 -15.79
C LEU A 122 -16.07 -19.32 -17.22
N ALA A 123 -15.18 -18.62 -17.93
CA ALA A 123 -15.37 -18.33 -19.34
C ALA A 123 -15.33 -19.60 -20.20
N ILE A 124 -14.40 -20.52 -19.90
CA ILE A 124 -14.33 -21.82 -20.58
C ILE A 124 -15.59 -22.65 -20.27
N GLU A 125 -16.02 -22.68 -19.01
CA GLU A 125 -17.23 -23.41 -18.62
C GLU A 125 -18.49 -22.84 -19.27
N SER A 126 -18.63 -21.50 -19.32
CA SER A 126 -19.79 -20.87 -19.94
C SER A 126 -19.85 -21.09 -21.45
N GLU A 127 -18.69 -21.14 -22.12
CA GLU A 127 -18.58 -21.52 -23.53
C GLU A 127 -18.93 -23.00 -23.75
N ALA A 128 -18.42 -23.91 -22.92
CA ALA A 128 -18.75 -25.33 -23.00
C ALA A 128 -20.25 -25.61 -22.79
N LEU A 129 -20.87 -24.94 -21.82
CA LEU A 129 -22.32 -25.03 -21.59
C LEU A 129 -23.12 -24.48 -22.77
N ARG A 130 -22.69 -23.32 -23.32
CA ARG A 130 -23.30 -22.74 -24.52
C ARG A 130 -23.26 -23.70 -25.69
N ASP A 131 -22.10 -24.31 -25.96
CA ASP A 131 -21.92 -25.28 -27.04
C ASP A 131 -22.81 -26.51 -26.83
N GLY A 132 -22.97 -26.96 -25.58
CA GLY A 132 -23.80 -28.11 -25.22
C GLY A 132 -25.29 -27.93 -25.52
N ILE A 133 -25.81 -26.70 -25.45
CA ILE A 133 -27.23 -26.38 -25.74
C ILE A 133 -27.43 -25.68 -27.09
N SER A 134 -26.37 -25.47 -27.87
CA SER A 134 -26.45 -24.75 -29.14
C SER A 134 -26.67 -25.69 -30.33
N VAL A 135 -27.57 -25.28 -31.23
CA VAL A 135 -27.79 -25.94 -32.52
C VAL A 135 -27.50 -24.92 -33.62
N ASN A 136 -26.50 -25.21 -34.47
CA ASN A 136 -26.02 -24.29 -35.51
C ASN A 136 -25.59 -22.91 -34.96
N GLY A 137 -24.98 -22.88 -33.77
CA GLY A 137 -24.50 -21.65 -33.13
C GLY A 137 -25.57 -20.79 -32.48
N VAL A 138 -26.81 -21.29 -32.37
CA VAL A 138 -27.91 -20.63 -31.65
C VAL A 138 -28.28 -21.49 -30.44
N MET A 139 -28.26 -20.90 -29.25
CA MET A 139 -28.72 -21.56 -28.02
C MET A 139 -30.18 -22.00 -28.16
N CYS A 140 -30.50 -23.23 -27.74
CA CYS A 140 -31.86 -23.76 -27.80
C CYS A 140 -32.84 -22.85 -27.05
N PRO A 141 -33.96 -22.43 -27.66
CA PRO A 141 -35.00 -21.66 -26.97
C PRO A 141 -35.96 -22.57 -26.19
N CYS A 142 -35.65 -23.87 -26.05
CA CYS A 142 -36.51 -24.82 -25.40
C CYS A 142 -36.57 -24.56 -23.88
N PRO A 143 -37.77 -24.66 -23.25
CA PRO A 143 -37.91 -24.40 -21.82
C PRO A 143 -37.02 -25.28 -20.93
N GLU A 144 -36.62 -26.46 -21.42
CA GLU A 144 -35.75 -27.40 -20.72
C GLU A 144 -34.32 -26.86 -20.54
N ASP A 145 -33.84 -26.03 -21.47
CA ASP A 145 -32.49 -25.44 -21.43
C ASP A 145 -32.45 -24.05 -20.76
N GLN A 146 -33.60 -23.51 -20.35
CA GLN A 146 -33.71 -22.16 -19.78
C GLN A 146 -32.82 -21.98 -18.53
N ALA A 147 -32.74 -22.99 -17.67
CA ALA A 147 -31.88 -22.94 -16.49
C ALA A 147 -30.38 -22.85 -16.86
N THR A 148 -29.96 -23.55 -17.92
CA THR A 148 -28.59 -23.49 -18.44
C THR A 148 -28.28 -22.10 -19.02
N VAL A 149 -29.24 -21.50 -19.74
CA VAL A 149 -29.09 -20.12 -20.25
C VAL A 149 -28.92 -19.11 -19.11
N GLU A 150 -29.70 -19.26 -18.03
CA GLU A 150 -29.57 -18.40 -16.84
C GLU A 150 -28.22 -18.57 -16.16
N ALA A 151 -27.73 -19.81 -16.01
CA ALA A 151 -26.41 -20.08 -15.46
C ALA A 151 -25.28 -19.46 -16.30
N ILE A 152 -25.36 -19.55 -17.63
CA ILE A 152 -24.41 -18.90 -18.55
C ILE A 152 -24.38 -17.39 -18.29
N ARG A 153 -25.55 -16.74 -18.23
CA ARG A 153 -25.64 -15.29 -17.99
C ARG A 153 -25.06 -14.89 -16.64
N GLU A 154 -25.38 -15.64 -15.58
CA GLU A 154 -24.85 -15.36 -14.24
C GLU A 154 -23.31 -15.46 -14.21
N MET A 155 -22.73 -16.47 -14.86
CA MET A 155 -21.27 -16.58 -14.99
C MET A 155 -20.68 -15.41 -15.76
N GLU A 156 -21.29 -15.01 -16.87
CA GLU A 156 -20.82 -13.89 -17.70
C GLU A 156 -20.91 -12.54 -16.98
N ASP A 157 -22.00 -12.30 -16.25
CA ASP A 157 -22.19 -11.10 -15.44
C ASP A 157 -21.18 -11.05 -14.29
N TRP A 158 -20.91 -12.18 -13.63
CA TRP A 158 -19.88 -12.28 -12.61
C TRP A 158 -18.49 -11.99 -13.18
N ILE A 159 -18.13 -12.58 -14.33
CA ILE A 159 -16.85 -12.33 -15.01
C ILE A 159 -16.71 -10.84 -15.35
N ALA A 160 -17.77 -10.22 -15.88
CA ALA A 160 -17.78 -8.80 -16.23
C ALA A 160 -17.57 -7.92 -15.00
N SER A 161 -18.25 -8.23 -13.89
CA SER A 161 -18.13 -7.52 -12.61
C SER A 161 -16.71 -7.62 -12.03
N VAL A 162 -16.11 -8.80 -12.02
CA VAL A 162 -14.73 -9.00 -11.55
C VAL A 162 -13.73 -8.28 -12.46
N LYS A 163 -13.89 -8.35 -13.79
CA LYS A 163 -13.01 -7.63 -14.73
C LYS A 163 -13.08 -6.11 -14.54
N ALA A 164 -14.25 -5.54 -14.32
CA ALA A 164 -14.41 -4.12 -14.01
C ALA A 164 -13.68 -3.72 -12.73
N THR A 165 -13.66 -4.60 -11.72
CA THR A 165 -12.92 -4.37 -10.47
C THR A 165 -11.40 -4.48 -10.65
N LEU A 166 -10.94 -5.42 -11.48
CA LEU A 166 -9.52 -5.65 -11.71
C LEU A 166 -8.87 -4.61 -12.62
N TYR A 167 -9.64 -4.04 -13.56
CA TYR A 167 -9.20 -3.08 -14.56
C TYR A 167 -10.12 -1.85 -14.55
N PRO A 168 -10.03 -1.00 -13.51
CA PRO A 168 -10.81 0.23 -13.47
C PRO A 168 -10.45 1.08 -14.69
N THR A 169 -11.43 1.34 -15.56
CA THR A 169 -11.28 2.29 -16.66
C THR A 169 -10.98 3.65 -16.04
N THR A 170 -9.77 4.15 -16.27
CA THR A 170 -9.45 5.52 -15.89
C THR A 170 -10.38 6.42 -16.69
N PRO A 171 -11.18 7.31 -16.06
CA PRO A 171 -12.01 8.23 -16.82
C PRO A 171 -11.07 9.10 -17.64
N THR A 172 -11.03 8.88 -18.96
CA THR A 172 -10.35 9.77 -19.89
C THR A 172 -11.03 11.12 -19.75
N THR A 173 -10.41 12.02 -18.99
CA THR A 173 -10.82 13.41 -18.93
C THR A 173 -10.36 14.03 -20.25
N GLU A 174 -11.14 13.82 -21.31
CA GLU A 174 -11.08 14.69 -22.49
C GLU A 174 -11.62 16.04 -22.05
N ALA A 175 -10.72 16.88 -21.52
CA ALA A 175 -10.99 18.29 -21.35
C ALA A 175 -11.12 18.88 -22.77
N SER A 176 -12.35 18.95 -23.26
CA SER A 176 -12.73 19.80 -24.38
C SER A 176 -12.50 21.25 -23.97
N HIS A 177 -11.28 21.73 -24.20
CA HIS A 177 -11.01 23.15 -24.36
C HIS A 177 -11.58 23.57 -25.71
N GLU A 178 -12.85 23.98 -25.71
CA GLU A 178 -13.35 24.87 -26.75
C GLU A 178 -12.85 26.28 -26.42
N GLU A 179 -12.11 26.84 -27.38
CA GLU A 179 -11.65 28.25 -27.42
C GLU A 179 -12.80 29.24 -27.62
#